data_AF-A0A1F5UUH1-F1
#
_entry.id   AF-A0A1F5UUH1-F1
#
_cell.length_a   1.000
_cell.length_b   1.000
_cell.length_c   1.000
_cell.angle_alpha   90.00
_cell.angle_beta   90.00
_cell.angle_gamma   90.00
#
_symmetry.space_group_name_H-M   'P 1'
#
loop_
_entity.id
_entity.type
_entity.pdbx_description
1 polymer ?
#
loop_
_entity_poly.entity_id
_entity_poly.type
_entity_poly.pdbx_seq_one_letter_code
_entity_poly.pdbx_strand_id
1 'polypeptide(L)'
;MTIQANSPDVAKKLGLTTTEGVIITQVESGSPADLAGLQPGEVIVAVNNQAIHTLTDWNQAVSQLKSGSLLALRVMRAGVKRLVIVSP
;
A
#
# COMPACT_ATOMS: atom_id res chain seq x y z
N MET A 1 5.18 -6.73 -5.83
CA MET A 1 4.87 -5.28 -5.97
C MET A 1 6.03 -4.46 -5.44
N THR A 2 6.24 -3.27 -5.98
CA THR A 2 7.28 -2.33 -5.57
C THR A 2 6.61 -1.15 -4.89
N ILE A 3 7.18 -0.71 -3.77
CA ILE A 3 6.69 0.41 -3.00
C ILE A 3 7.78 1.45 -2.73
N GLN A 4 7.38 2.70 -2.52
CA GLN A 4 8.27 3.80 -2.15
C GLN A 4 7.63 4.65 -1.05
N ALA A 5 8.43 5.48 -0.38
CA ALA A 5 7.90 6.45 0.58
C ALA A 5 6.95 7.43 -0.12
N ASN A 6 5.81 7.72 0.50
CA ASN A 6 4.97 8.83 0.06
C ASN A 6 5.69 10.14 0.41
N SER A 7 5.89 11.02 -0.57
CA SER A 7 6.52 12.33 -0.38
C SER A 7 5.53 13.44 -0.73
N PRO A 8 5.72 14.68 -0.25
CA PRO A 8 4.84 15.80 -0.60
C PRO A 8 4.69 16.00 -2.11
N ASP A 9 5.77 15.82 -2.87
CA ASP A 9 5.77 15.95 -4.32
C ASP A 9 4.94 14.85 -5.00
N VAL A 10 5.02 13.62 -4.49
CA VAL A 10 4.24 12.48 -4.99
C VAL A 10 2.76 12.65 -4.64
N ALA A 11 2.45 12.98 -3.39
CA ALA A 11 1.09 13.24 -2.93
C ALA A 11 0.41 14.34 -3.75
N LYS A 12 1.12 15.45 -3.99
CA LYS A 12 0.60 16.57 -4.80
C LYS A 12 0.32 16.16 -6.25
N LYS A 13 1.21 15.37 -6.88
CA LYS A 13 1.01 14.87 -8.25
C LYS A 13 -0.18 13.93 -8.38
N LEU A 14 -0.52 13.21 -7.31
CA LEU A 14 -1.62 12.24 -7.28
C LEU A 14 -2.93 12.82 -6.72
N GLY A 15 -2.96 14.12 -6.40
CA GLY A 15 -4.14 14.77 -5.81
C GLY A 15 -4.48 14.25 -4.41
N LEU A 16 -3.49 13.72 -3.69
CA LEU A 16 -3.68 13.19 -2.35
C LEU A 16 -3.52 14.31 -1.32
N THR A 17 -4.41 14.30 -0.33
CA THR A 17 -4.39 15.26 0.77
C THR A 17 -3.46 14.86 1.92
N THR A 18 -2.90 13.64 1.88
CA THR A 18 -1.96 13.13 2.88
C THR A 18 -0.61 12.80 2.26
N THR A 19 0.44 13.11 3.01
CA THR A 19 1.82 12.67 2.75
C THR A 19 2.17 11.40 3.51
N GLU A 20 1.24 10.85 4.28
CA GLU A 20 1.43 9.62 5.02
C GLU A 20 1.27 8.39 4.11
N GLY A 21 1.96 7.31 4.48
CA GLY A 21 1.85 6.02 3.82
C GLY A 21 2.99 5.72 2.85
N VAL A 22 2.81 4.65 2.09
CA VAL A 22 3.74 4.23 1.04
C VAL A 22 3.01 4.09 -0.29
N ILE A 23 3.63 4.56 -1.36
CA ILE A 23 3.07 4.49 -2.70
C ILE A 23 3.45 3.19 -3.39
N ILE A 24 2.48 2.56 -4.05
CA ILE A 24 2.72 1.45 -4.98
C ILE A 24 3.21 2.05 -6.30
N THR A 25 4.46 1.74 -6.69
CA THR A 25 5.03 2.21 -7.95
C THR A 25 4.96 1.17 -9.06
N GLN A 26 4.88 -0.11 -8.69
CA GLN A 26 4.77 -1.20 -9.65
C GLN A 26 4.02 -2.38 -9.03
N VAL A 27 3.17 -3.00 -9.82
CA VAL A 27 2.54 -4.28 -9.52
C VAL A 27 2.95 -5.24 -10.62
N GLU A 28 3.41 -6.43 -10.23
CA GLU A 28 3.88 -7.43 -11.20
C GLU A 28 2.68 -8.24 -11.68
N SER A 29 2.54 -8.41 -13.00
CA SER A 29 1.42 -9.12 -13.60
C SER A 29 1.34 -10.56 -13.10
N GLY A 30 0.14 -11.00 -12.73
CA GLY A 30 -0.10 -12.33 -12.17
C GLY A 30 0.39 -12.52 -10.73
N SER A 31 0.98 -11.50 -10.10
CA SER A 31 1.31 -11.54 -8.67
C SER A 31 0.03 -11.51 -7.81
N PRO A 32 0.09 -11.93 -6.53
CA PRO A 32 -1.11 -11.87 -5.69
C PRO A 32 -1.65 -10.45 -5.49
N ALA A 33 -0.78 -9.44 -5.56
CA ALA A 33 -1.17 -8.03 -5.55
C ALA A 33 -2.00 -7.64 -6.78
N ASP A 34 -1.63 -8.14 -7.96
CA ASP A 34 -2.35 -7.92 -9.22
C ASP A 34 -3.71 -8.61 -9.19
N LEU A 35 -3.75 -9.87 -8.75
CA LEU A 35 -4.98 -10.65 -8.59
C LEU A 35 -5.94 -10.01 -7.58
N ALA A 36 -5.41 -9.33 -6.56
CA ALA A 36 -6.21 -8.56 -5.60
C ALA A 36 -6.69 -7.20 -6.14
N GLY A 37 -6.24 -6.78 -7.32
CA GLY A 37 -6.65 -5.54 -7.98
C GLY A 37 -5.90 -4.29 -7.51
N LEU A 38 -4.73 -4.45 -6.89
CA LEU A 38 -3.85 -3.32 -6.58
C LEU A 38 -3.27 -2.71 -7.85
N GLN A 39 -3.06 -1.40 -7.82
CA GLN A 39 -2.57 -0.66 -8.97
C GLN A 39 -1.46 0.32 -8.60
N PRO A 40 -0.52 0.59 -9.54
CA PRO A 40 0.42 1.69 -9.39
C PRO A 40 -0.30 3.02 -9.17
N GLY A 41 0.26 3.88 -8.32
CA GLY A 41 -0.31 5.17 -7.94
C GLY A 41 -1.26 5.12 -6.74
N GLU A 42 -1.55 3.93 -6.20
CA GLU A 42 -2.25 3.82 -4.92
C GLU A 42 -1.30 4.04 -3.74
N VAL A 43 -1.82 4.63 -2.68
CA VAL A 43 -1.08 4.82 -1.42
C VAL A 43 -1.62 3.91 -0.35
N ILE A 44 -0.77 3.05 0.19
CA ILE A 44 -1.07 2.19 1.32
C ILE A 44 -0.93 3.01 2.60
N VAL A 45 -2.00 3.07 3.38
CA VAL A 45 -2.09 3.83 4.64
C VAL A 45 -2.27 2.94 5.86
N ALA A 46 -2.60 1.66 5.67
CA ALA A 46 -2.61 0.67 6.73
C ALA A 46 -2.38 -0.75 6.20
N VAL A 47 -1.78 -1.59 7.03
CA VAL A 47 -1.62 -3.02 6.84
C VAL A 47 -2.24 -3.72 8.04
N ASN A 48 -3.23 -4.58 7.81
CA ASN A 48 -4.07 -5.18 8.84
C ASN A 48 -4.64 -4.11 9.79
N ASN A 49 -4.24 -4.14 11.07
CA ASN A 49 -4.61 -3.16 12.09
C ASN A 49 -3.51 -2.14 12.40
N GLN A 50 -2.42 -2.11 11.61
CA GLN A 50 -1.30 -1.19 11.79
C GLN A 50 -1.39 -0.05 10.77
N ALA A 51 -1.37 1.19 11.26
CA ALA A 51 -1.26 2.37 10.41
C ALA A 51 0.14 2.45 9.81
N ILE A 52 0.23 2.81 8.54
CA ILE A 52 1.49 2.99 7.82
C ILE A 52 1.61 4.47 7.49
N HIS A 53 2.59 5.13 8.09
CA HIS A 53 2.92 6.52 7.79
C HIS A 53 4.23 6.62 7.00
N THR A 54 5.13 5.67 7.19
CA THR A 54 6.47 5.65 6.60
C THR A 54 6.83 4.31 5.97
N LEU A 55 7.93 4.30 5.21
CA LEU A 55 8.52 3.07 4.68
C LEU A 55 9.00 2.13 5.80
N THR A 56 9.43 2.69 6.94
CA THR A 56 9.82 1.92 8.12
C THR A 56 8.63 1.16 8.70
N ASP A 57 7.48 1.82 8.83
CA ASP A 57 6.26 1.19 9.35
C ASP A 57 5.83 0.04 8.45
N TRP A 58 5.90 0.24 7.13
CA TRP A 58 5.61 -0.81 6.15
C TRP A 58 6.52 -2.03 6.36
N ASN A 59 7.83 -1.81 6.41
CA ASN A 59 8.80 -2.89 6.56
C ASN A 59 8.57 -3.66 7.87
N GLN A 60 8.27 -2.95 8.96
CA GLN A 60 7.91 -3.57 10.24
C GLN A 60 6.63 -4.39 10.14
N ALA A 61 5.56 -3.83 9.57
CA ALA A 61 4.28 -4.52 9.44
C ALA A 61 4.41 -5.79 8.58
N VAL A 62 5.12 -5.72 7.46
CA VAL A 62 5.34 -6.87 6.58
C VAL A 62 6.23 -7.92 7.23
N SER A 63 7.25 -7.52 8.00
CA SER A 63 8.13 -8.48 8.71
C SER A 63 7.42 -9.31 9.77
N GLN A 64 6.28 -8.84 10.28
CA GLN A 64 5.47 -9.53 11.28
C GLN A 64 4.47 -10.53 10.66
N LEU A 65 4.33 -10.52 9.33
CA LEU A 65 3.43 -11.43 8.64
C LEU A 65 4.03 -12.84 8.61
N LYS A 66 3.23 -13.83 9.00
CA LYS A 66 3.58 -15.22 8.79
C LYS A 66 3.34 -15.60 7.34
N SER A 67 4.23 -16.40 6.76
CA SER A 67 4.00 -17.01 5.44
C SER A 67 2.62 -17.67 5.38
N GLY A 68 1.87 -17.42 4.30
CA GLY A 68 0.51 -17.95 4.16
C GLY A 68 -0.60 -17.10 4.78
N SER A 69 -0.28 -15.99 5.46
CA SER A 69 -1.30 -15.09 6.03
C SER A 69 -1.90 -14.15 5.00
N LEU A 70 -3.23 -13.96 5.05
CA LEU A 70 -3.91 -12.90 4.31
C LEU A 70 -3.42 -11.53 4.77
N LEU A 71 -3.24 -10.63 3.81
CA LEU A 71 -2.81 -9.26 4.04
C LEU A 71 -3.95 -8.29 3.73
N ALA A 72 -4.48 -7.64 4.76
CA ALA A 72 -5.53 -6.64 4.60
C ALA A 72 -4.93 -5.24 4.43
N LEU A 73 -4.92 -4.71 3.22
CA LEU A 73 -4.35 -3.41 2.90
C LEU A 73 -5.44 -2.35 2.84
N ARG A 74 -5.30 -1.28 3.61
CA ARG A 74 -6.08 -0.05 3.35
C ARG A 74 -5.27 0.82 2.41
N VAL A 75 -5.82 1.05 1.22
CA VAL A 75 -5.22 1.86 0.17
C VAL A 75 -6.07 3.09 -0.11
N MET A 76 -5.44 4.14 -0.62
CA MET A 76 -6.09 5.35 -1.07
C MET A 76 -5.89 5.49 -2.58
N ARG A 77 -6.99 5.64 -3.30
CA ARG A 77 -7.03 5.84 -4.75
C ARG A 77 -7.92 7.04 -5.05
N ALA A 78 -7.35 8.09 -5.66
CA ALA A 78 -8.07 9.32 -5.98
C ALA A 78 -8.85 9.91 -4.76
N GLY A 79 -8.22 9.91 -3.58
CA GLY A 79 -8.82 10.40 -2.33
C GLY A 79 -9.82 9.46 -1.65
N VAL A 80 -10.16 8.32 -2.27
CA VAL A 80 -11.08 7.34 -1.68
C VAL A 80 -10.30 6.21 -1.03
N LYS A 81 -10.65 5.89 0.23
CA LYS A 81 -10.08 4.75 0.95
C LYS A 81 -10.76 3.46 0.50
N ARG A 82 -9.96 2.42 0.24
CA ARG A 82 -10.42 1.07 -0.12
C ARG A 82 -9.70 0.05 0.74
N LEU A 83 -10.40 -1.04 1.06
CA LEU A 83 -9.82 -2.22 1.65
C LEU A 83 -9.57 -3.25 0.54
N VAL A 84 -8.34 -3.76 0.47
CA VAL A 84 -7.92 -4.78 -0.48
C VAL A 84 -7.34 -5.94 0.31
N ILE A 85 -7.83 -7.15 0.07
CA ILE A 85 -7.27 -8.36 0.69
C ILE A 85 -6.35 -9.01 -0.32
N VAL A 86 -5.07 -9.13 0.04
CA VAL A 86 -4.06 -9.81 -0.76
C VAL A 86 -3.82 -11.16 -0.09
N SER A 87 -4.14 -12.25 -0.79
CA SER A 87 -3.67 -13.57 -0.39
C SER A 87 -2.19 -13.74 -0.77
N PRO A 88 -1.39 -14.47 0.00
CA PRO A 88 -0.02 -14.80 -0.39
C PRO A 88 0.04 -15.77 -1.57
#